data_AF-A0A0G4NDV0-F1
#
_entry.id   AF-A0A0G4NDV0-F1
#
_cell.length_a   1.000
_cell.length_b   1.000
_cell.length_c   1.000
_cell.angle_alpha   90.00
_cell.angle_beta   90.00
_cell.angle_gamma   90.00
#
_symmetry.space_group_name_H-M   'P 1'
#
loop_
_entity.id
_entity.type
_entity.pdbx_description
1 polymer ?
#
loop_
_entity_poly.entity_id
_entity_poly.type
_entity_poly.pdbx_seq_one_letter_code
_entity_poly.pdbx_strand_id
1 'polypeptide(L)'
;MHGYSSSEESDDPKRPRPPPASATSTTDKKVKKKKKVPPQQSINHIWKTFQKRTFNKALAILPFDPVPPPVSPERPNELMIAGYERAVEECRRKVKKIIKECRRVNQRYRDPGWDLDWDLKWYKGHCLNRLGATDWSINKATLADSSA
;
A
#
# COMPACT_ATOMS: atom_id res chain seq x y z
N MET A 1 12.09 -17.97 32.51
CA MET A 1 11.67 -19.36 32.78
C MET A 1 10.18 -19.47 32.55
N HIS A 2 9.73 -19.97 31.40
CA HIS A 2 8.41 -20.59 31.23
C HIS A 2 8.57 -21.65 30.13
N GLY A 3 8.52 -22.92 30.53
CA GLY A 3 8.60 -24.07 29.65
C GLY A 3 7.22 -24.42 29.11
N TYR A 4 7.15 -24.71 27.81
CA TYR A 4 6.00 -25.37 27.21
C TYR A 4 6.43 -26.75 26.76
N SER A 5 5.76 -27.73 27.38
CA SER A 5 5.85 -29.17 27.14
C SER A 5 5.56 -29.50 25.68
N SER A 6 6.50 -30.15 25.00
CA SER A 6 6.28 -30.81 23.72
C SER A 6 6.15 -32.30 23.99
N SER A 7 4.94 -32.84 23.92
CA SER A 7 4.72 -34.28 23.82
C SER A 7 5.33 -34.75 22.51
N GLU A 8 6.52 -35.34 22.58
CA GLU A 8 7.05 -36.20 21.54
C GLU A 8 6.25 -37.50 21.57
N GLU A 9 5.34 -37.67 20.60
CA GLU A 9 4.75 -38.98 20.35
C GLU A 9 5.85 -39.85 19.71
N SER A 10 6.42 -40.72 20.54
CA SER A 10 7.49 -41.65 20.23
C SER A 10 7.04 -42.68 19.19
N ASP A 11 7.76 -42.75 18.06
CA ASP A 11 7.59 -43.78 17.03
C ASP A 11 8.28 -45.08 17.51
N ASP A 12 7.55 -45.89 18.28
CA ASP A 12 8.04 -47.14 18.86
C ASP A 12 7.80 -48.32 17.89
N PRO A 13 8.84 -49.02 17.38
CA PRO A 13 8.73 -49.96 16.26
C PRO A 13 8.14 -51.34 16.63
N LYS A 14 7.46 -51.49 17.78
CA LYS A 14 7.06 -52.78 18.36
C LYS A 14 5.55 -53.03 18.52
N ARG A 15 4.69 -52.42 17.69
CA ARG A 15 3.25 -52.76 17.68
C ARG A 15 2.91 -53.84 16.64
N PRO A 16 2.23 -54.96 17.01
CA PRO A 16 1.83 -55.97 16.04
C PRO A 16 0.73 -55.45 15.10
N ARG A 17 0.89 -55.72 13.80
CA ARG A 17 -0.05 -55.39 12.73
C ARG A 17 -1.25 -56.36 12.76
N PRO A 18 -2.51 -55.90 12.71
CA PRO A 18 -3.66 -56.80 12.51
C PRO A 18 -3.73 -57.31 11.05
N PRO A 19 -4.23 -58.54 10.81
CA PRO A 19 -4.18 -59.22 9.51
C PRO A 19 -5.15 -58.63 8.47
N PRO A 20 -4.89 -58.84 7.16
CA PRO A 20 -5.72 -58.28 6.08
C PRO A 20 -7.00 -59.10 5.85
N ALA A 21 -8.13 -58.42 5.70
CA ALA A 21 -9.35 -59.02 5.15
C ALA A 21 -9.37 -58.89 3.62
N SER A 22 -9.65 -60.00 2.97
CA SER A 22 -9.56 -60.20 1.52
C SER A 22 -10.68 -59.52 0.71
N ALA A 23 -10.26 -59.07 -0.47
CA ALA A 23 -10.97 -59.02 -1.76
C ALA A 23 -12.34 -58.33 -1.87
N THR A 24 -12.41 -57.30 -2.72
CA THR A 24 -13.24 -57.36 -3.94
C THR A 24 -12.65 -56.46 -5.02
N SER A 25 -12.53 -57.03 -6.21
CA SER A 25 -12.20 -56.38 -7.48
C SER A 25 -13.16 -55.26 -7.85
N THR A 26 -12.64 -54.18 -8.43
CA THR A 26 -13.29 -53.51 -9.58
C THR A 26 -12.30 -52.54 -10.23
N THR A 27 -12.10 -52.76 -11.52
CA THR A 27 -11.51 -51.85 -12.48
C THR A 27 -12.34 -50.58 -12.55
N ASP A 28 -11.74 -49.42 -12.28
CA ASP A 28 -12.18 -48.13 -12.86
C ASP A 28 -11.12 -47.06 -12.61
N LYS A 29 -10.45 -46.62 -13.67
CA LYS A 29 -9.56 -45.45 -13.66
C LYS A 29 -10.40 -44.17 -13.55
N LYS A 30 -10.93 -43.86 -12.36
CA LYS A 30 -11.42 -42.52 -12.03
C LYS A 30 -10.22 -41.62 -11.74
N VAL A 31 -10.00 -40.62 -12.60
CA VAL A 31 -9.11 -39.50 -12.30
C VAL A 31 -9.61 -38.82 -11.02
N LYS A 32 -8.96 -39.14 -9.90
CA LYS A 32 -9.25 -38.50 -8.61
C LYS A 32 -8.87 -37.02 -8.74
N LYS A 33 -9.87 -36.14 -8.84
CA LYS A 33 -9.68 -34.69 -8.68
C LYS A 33 -8.93 -34.47 -7.37
N LYS A 34 -7.73 -33.87 -7.45
CA LYS A 34 -6.92 -33.56 -6.26
C LYS A 34 -7.79 -32.69 -5.34
N LYS A 35 -8.02 -33.13 -4.11
CA LYS A 35 -8.73 -32.34 -3.10
C LYS A 35 -7.98 -31.01 -2.97
N LYS A 36 -8.68 -29.88 -3.11
CA LYS A 36 -8.10 -28.56 -2.90
C LYS A 36 -7.63 -28.51 -1.46
N VAL A 37 -6.32 -28.54 -1.25
CA VAL A 37 -5.74 -28.35 0.08
C VAL A 37 -6.13 -26.96 0.58
N PRO A 38 -6.38 -26.79 1.89
CA PRO A 38 -6.55 -25.47 2.48
C PRO A 38 -5.40 -24.55 2.04
N PRO A 39 -5.67 -23.27 1.73
CA PRO A 39 -4.66 -22.36 1.18
C PRO A 39 -3.41 -22.25 2.05
N GLN A 40 -3.56 -22.39 3.37
CA GLN A 40 -2.44 -22.39 4.31
C GLN A 40 -1.51 -23.60 4.12
N GLN A 41 -2.04 -24.77 3.75
CA GLN A 41 -1.23 -25.97 3.54
C GLN A 41 -0.39 -25.87 2.27
N SER A 42 -0.91 -25.27 1.19
CA SER A 42 -0.12 -24.99 -0.02
C SER A 42 0.98 -23.98 0.26
N ILE A 43 0.69 -22.92 1.03
CA ILE A 43 1.69 -21.93 1.45
C ILE A 43 2.79 -22.61 2.26
N ASN A 44 2.44 -23.39 3.28
CA ASN A 44 3.40 -24.11 4.12
C ASN A 44 4.25 -25.11 3.32
N HIS A 45 3.69 -25.75 2.30
CA HIS A 45 4.45 -26.66 1.43
C HIS A 45 5.50 -25.90 0.61
N ILE A 46 5.14 -24.75 0.04
CA ILE A 46 6.05 -23.88 -0.70
C ILE A 46 7.19 -23.39 0.21
N TRP A 47 6.87 -22.93 1.42
CA TRP A 47 7.90 -22.48 2.39
C TRP A 47 8.86 -23.60 2.78
N LYS A 48 8.36 -24.83 2.96
CA LYS A 48 9.21 -25.99 3.26
C LYS A 48 10.19 -26.31 2.12
N THR A 49 9.85 -26.03 0.87
CA THR A 49 10.77 -26.23 -0.27
C THR A 49 11.97 -25.27 -0.21
N PHE A 50 11.79 -24.07 0.34
CA PHE A 50 12.86 -23.08 0.51
C PHE A 50 13.70 -23.30 1.78
N GLN A 51 13.17 -24.03 2.75
CA GLN A 51 13.88 -24.39 3.98
C GLN A 51 14.71 -25.67 3.79
N LYS A 52 15.91 -25.55 3.21
CA LYS A 52 16.88 -26.66 3.25
C LYS A 52 17.31 -26.88 4.71
N ARG A 53 17.21 -28.13 5.21
CA ARG A 53 17.59 -28.50 6.59
C ARG A 53 19.08 -28.30 6.88
N THR A 54 19.92 -28.39 5.85
CA THR A 54 21.35 -28.11 5.92
C THR A 54 21.67 -26.93 5.00
N PHE A 55 21.82 -25.76 5.59
CA PHE A 55 22.34 -24.60 4.89
C PHE A 55 23.82 -24.89 4.58
N ASN A 56 24.20 -24.96 3.30
CA ASN A 56 25.61 -24.95 2.95
C ASN A 56 26.21 -23.64 3.45
N LYS A 57 27.34 -23.75 4.15
CA LYS A 57 28.14 -22.70 4.81
C LYS A 57 27.82 -21.29 4.29
N ALA A 58 27.31 -20.42 5.16
CA ALA A 58 26.93 -19.05 4.80
C ALA A 58 28.10 -18.34 4.10
N LEU A 59 28.01 -18.16 2.78
CA LEU A 59 29.06 -17.53 1.98
C LEU A 59 29.09 -16.00 2.16
N ALA A 60 27.99 -15.43 2.65
CA ALA A 60 27.92 -14.05 3.08
C ALA A 60 26.90 -13.95 4.23
N ILE A 61 27.40 -13.71 5.43
CA ILE A 61 26.60 -13.01 6.44
C ILE A 61 26.58 -11.58 5.90
N LEU A 62 25.48 -11.17 5.29
CA LEU A 62 25.31 -9.75 4.97
C LEU A 62 25.52 -9.02 6.29
N PRO A 63 26.47 -8.07 6.39
CA PRO A 63 26.64 -7.33 7.63
C PRO A 63 25.26 -6.81 8.01
N PHE A 64 24.90 -6.97 9.28
CA PHE A 64 23.80 -6.20 9.85
C PHE A 64 24.25 -4.75 9.73
N ASP A 65 23.99 -4.14 8.58
CA ASP A 65 23.98 -2.71 8.47
C ASP A 65 22.75 -2.35 9.30
N PRO A 66 22.91 -1.71 10.48
CA PRO A 66 21.76 -1.24 11.21
C PRO A 66 21.08 -0.27 10.29
N VAL A 67 20.00 -0.72 9.62
CA VAL A 67 19.15 0.15 8.81
C VAL A 67 18.84 1.30 9.75
N PRO A 68 19.37 2.52 9.47
CA PRO A 68 19.08 3.65 10.32
C PRO A 68 17.56 3.71 10.38
N PRO A 69 16.95 3.86 11.58
CA PRO A 69 15.52 4.08 11.64
C PRO A 69 15.21 5.16 10.61
N PRO A 70 14.16 4.97 9.78
CA PRO A 70 13.90 5.88 8.68
C PRO A 70 14.00 7.29 9.23
N VAL A 71 14.93 8.06 8.68
CA VAL A 71 14.96 9.51 8.85
C VAL A 71 13.76 10.04 8.08
N SER A 72 12.55 9.67 8.51
CA SER A 72 11.36 10.40 8.14
C SER A 72 11.56 11.78 8.76
N PRO A 73 11.72 12.85 7.99
CA PRO A 73 11.40 14.13 8.57
C PRO A 73 9.90 14.06 8.91
N GLU A 74 9.59 14.42 10.15
CA GLU A 74 8.23 14.73 10.58
C GLU A 74 7.27 13.54 10.89
N ARG A 75 7.42 12.98 12.10
CA ARG A 75 6.33 12.59 13.03
C ARG A 75 5.48 11.35 12.70
N PRO A 76 5.83 10.17 13.26
CA PRO A 76 4.99 8.98 13.14
C PRO A 76 3.78 9.05 14.08
N ASN A 77 2.61 8.66 13.56
CA ASN A 77 1.39 8.29 14.33
C ASN A 77 0.81 9.36 15.27
N GLU A 78 0.70 10.61 14.83
CA GLU A 78 -0.10 11.59 15.58
C GLU A 78 -1.60 11.35 15.35
N LEU A 79 -2.41 11.53 16.40
CA LEU A 79 -3.87 11.47 16.28
C LEU A 79 -4.31 12.43 15.18
N MET A 80 -5.13 11.94 14.23
CA MET A 80 -5.54 12.70 13.04
C MET A 80 -6.07 14.10 13.36
N ILE A 81 -6.73 14.26 14.51
CA ILE A 81 -7.25 15.54 15.01
C ILE A 81 -6.09 16.53 15.30
N ALA A 82 -5.07 16.10 16.03
CA ALA A 82 -3.91 16.94 16.35
C ALA A 82 -3.06 17.25 15.10
N GLY A 83 -3.04 16.36 14.11
CA GLY A 83 -2.45 16.63 12.80
C GLY A 83 -3.23 17.69 12.01
N TYR A 84 -4.56 17.59 12.01
CA TYR A 84 -5.45 18.53 11.32
C TYR A 84 -5.34 19.96 11.89
N GLU A 85 -5.43 20.13 13.21
CA GLU A 85 -5.38 21.47 13.83
C GLU A 85 -4.09 22.21 13.49
N ARG A 86 -2.95 21.52 13.57
CA ARG A 86 -1.65 22.09 13.19
C ARG A 86 -1.57 22.43 11.70
N ALA A 87 -2.05 21.56 10.82
CA ALA A 87 -2.10 21.86 9.39
C ALA A 87 -2.95 23.11 9.11
N VAL A 88 -4.10 23.25 9.79
CA VAL A 88 -4.95 24.44 9.71
C VAL A 88 -4.21 25.69 10.18
N GLU A 89 -3.52 25.63 11.31
CA GLU A 89 -2.74 26.76 11.82
C GLU A 89 -1.60 27.17 10.88
N GLU A 90 -0.88 26.21 10.32
CA GLU A 90 0.16 26.45 9.34
C GLU A 90 -0.39 27.13 8.07
N CYS A 91 -1.50 26.62 7.55
CA CYS A 91 -2.21 27.22 6.42
C CYS A 91 -2.65 28.66 6.75
N ARG A 92 -3.27 28.88 7.91
CA ARG A 92 -3.67 30.23 8.36
C ARG A 92 -2.48 31.17 8.48
N ARG A 93 -1.34 30.70 9.00
CA ARG A 93 -0.12 31.49 9.12
C ARG A 93 0.46 31.85 7.74
N LYS A 94 0.49 30.90 6.80
CA LYS A 94 0.91 31.13 5.42
C LYS A 94 0.02 32.16 4.74
N VAL A 95 -1.31 32.03 4.84
CA VAL A 95 -2.28 32.97 4.27
C VAL A 95 -2.09 34.38 4.87
N LYS A 96 -1.96 34.51 6.20
CA LYS A 96 -1.68 35.80 6.85
C LYS A 96 -0.38 36.44 6.33
N LYS A 97 0.67 35.65 6.12
CA LYS A 97 1.94 36.12 5.54
C LYS A 97 1.73 36.66 4.13
N ILE A 98 1.02 35.91 3.28
CA ILE A 98 0.69 36.32 1.90
C ILE A 98 -0.10 37.63 1.91
N ILE A 99 -1.15 37.75 2.74
CA ILE A 99 -1.96 38.97 2.84
C ILE A 99 -1.10 40.17 3.24
N LYS A 100 -0.24 40.01 4.24
CA LYS A 100 0.66 41.08 4.70
C LYS A 100 1.60 41.52 3.58
N GLU A 101 2.15 40.57 2.84
CA GLU A 101 3.05 40.85 1.73
C GLU A 101 2.32 41.54 0.57
N CYS A 102 1.20 40.99 0.10
CA CYS A 102 0.37 41.59 -0.95
C CYS A 102 -0.08 43.01 -0.59
N ARG A 103 -0.48 43.25 0.66
CA ARG A 103 -0.84 44.59 1.14
C ARG A 103 0.38 45.52 1.20
N ARG A 104 1.55 45.01 1.60
CA ARG A 104 2.81 45.77 1.61
C ARG A 104 3.23 46.20 0.21
N VAL A 105 3.07 45.33 -0.79
CA VAL A 105 3.42 45.63 -2.19
C VAL A 105 2.28 46.28 -2.98
N ASN A 106 1.10 46.45 -2.38
CA ASN A 106 -0.13 46.94 -3.02
C ASN A 106 -0.49 46.17 -4.31
N GLN A 107 -0.35 44.84 -4.28
CA GLN A 107 -0.66 43.98 -5.43
C GLN A 107 -1.72 42.96 -5.06
N ARG A 108 -2.59 42.64 -6.04
CA ARG A 108 -3.54 41.54 -5.94
C ARG A 108 -2.78 40.22 -5.90
N TYR A 109 -3.15 39.33 -4.99
CA TYR A 109 -2.59 37.99 -4.94
C TYR A 109 -2.93 37.21 -6.21
N ARG A 110 -1.94 36.49 -6.75
CA ARG A 110 -2.07 35.51 -7.84
C ARG A 110 -1.49 34.19 -7.35
N ASP A 111 -2.26 33.11 -7.47
CA ASP A 111 -1.79 31.79 -7.07
C ASP A 111 -0.85 31.23 -8.16
N PRO A 112 0.38 30.80 -7.84
CA PRO A 112 1.32 30.27 -8.82
C PRO A 112 0.83 29.01 -9.55
N GLY A 113 0.01 28.19 -8.89
CA GLY A 113 -0.57 26.97 -9.45
C GLY A 113 -1.97 27.18 -10.04
N TRP A 114 -2.68 28.23 -9.60
CA TRP A 114 -4.07 28.51 -9.96
C TRP A 114 -4.30 29.99 -10.34
N ASP A 115 -3.57 30.49 -11.34
CA ASP A 115 -3.75 31.86 -11.86
C ASP A 115 -4.81 31.88 -12.98
N LEU A 116 -5.96 32.46 -12.67
CA LEU A 116 -7.09 32.60 -13.60
C LEU A 116 -6.76 33.41 -14.85
N ASP A 117 -6.01 34.52 -14.73
CA ASP A 117 -5.73 35.35 -15.90
C ASP A 117 -4.71 34.66 -16.80
N TRP A 118 -3.78 33.90 -16.21
CA TRP A 118 -2.83 33.09 -16.97
C TRP A 118 -3.55 31.92 -17.66
N ASP A 119 -4.41 31.22 -16.94
CA ASP A 119 -5.21 30.11 -17.48
C ASP A 119 -6.07 30.55 -18.67
N LEU A 120 -6.66 31.75 -18.56
CA LEU A 120 -7.45 32.37 -19.64
C LEU A 120 -6.58 32.84 -20.81
N LYS A 121 -5.46 33.51 -20.53
CA LYS A 121 -4.56 34.06 -21.57
C LYS A 121 -3.92 32.97 -22.43
N TRP A 122 -3.65 31.81 -21.84
CA TRP A 122 -3.08 30.66 -22.53
C TRP A 122 -4.13 29.67 -23.02
N TYR A 123 -5.43 29.99 -22.91
CA TYR A 123 -6.53 29.13 -23.35
C TYR A 123 -6.46 27.70 -22.78
N LYS A 124 -5.94 27.54 -21.56
CA LYS A 124 -5.74 26.24 -20.91
C LYS A 124 -7.03 25.68 -20.32
N GLY A 125 -7.78 26.53 -19.61
CA GLY A 125 -9.06 26.17 -18.99
C GLY A 125 -8.95 25.27 -17.75
N HIS A 126 -7.77 25.09 -17.18
CA HIS A 126 -7.59 24.24 -16.00
C HIS A 126 -8.32 24.77 -14.77
N CYS A 127 -8.49 26.09 -14.66
CA CYS A 127 -9.09 26.69 -13.46
C CYS A 127 -10.63 26.69 -13.49
N LEU A 128 -11.24 26.53 -14.66
CA LEU A 128 -12.70 26.55 -14.84
C LEU A 128 -13.28 25.17 -15.18
N ASN A 129 -12.42 24.21 -15.56
CA ASN A 129 -12.84 22.85 -15.83
C ASN A 129 -12.99 22.05 -14.54
N ARG A 130 -14.19 21.50 -14.32
CA ARG A 130 -14.43 20.53 -13.27
C ARG A 130 -13.83 19.18 -13.66
N LEU A 131 -13.52 18.34 -12.68
CA LEU A 131 -13.20 16.93 -12.92
C LEU A 131 -14.48 16.23 -13.44
N GLY A 132 -14.61 16.10 -14.76
CA GLY A 132 -15.78 15.52 -15.40
C GLY A 132 -15.56 15.28 -16.90
N ALA A 133 -16.56 14.70 -17.57
CA ALA A 133 -16.45 14.35 -19.00
C ALA A 133 -16.61 15.56 -19.95
N THR A 134 -17.06 16.71 -19.44
CA THR A 134 -17.25 17.91 -20.24
C THR A 134 -16.33 19.01 -19.76
N ASP A 135 -15.39 19.36 -20.63
CA ASP A 135 -14.45 20.46 -20.45
C ASP A 135 -15.00 21.72 -21.12
N TRP A 136 -14.85 22.85 -20.45
CA TRP A 136 -15.06 24.17 -21.04
C TRP A 136 -13.85 24.51 -21.92
N SER A 137 -14.10 24.63 -23.23
CA SER A 137 -13.07 25.05 -24.18
C SER A 137 -13.01 26.58 -24.23
N ILE A 138 -11.89 27.13 -23.75
CA ILE A 138 -11.62 28.56 -23.87
C ILE A 138 -11.14 28.82 -25.29
N ASN A 139 -11.98 29.48 -26.10
CA ASN A 139 -11.63 29.98 -27.42
C ASN A 139 -12.06 31.45 -27.52
N LYS A 140 -11.56 32.15 -28.54
CA LYS A 140 -11.90 33.57 -28.77
C LYS A 140 -13.41 33.81 -28.90
N ALA A 141 -14.15 32.82 -29.39
CA ALA A 141 -15.61 32.84 -29.50
C ALA A 141 -16.31 32.69 -28.14
N THR A 142 -15.91 31.70 -27.33
CA THR A 142 -16.48 31.47 -25.99
C THR A 142 -16.17 32.60 -25.00
N LEU A 143 -15.07 33.34 -25.20
CA LEU A 143 -14.72 34.48 -24.36
C LEU A 143 -15.47 35.78 -24.72
N ALA A 144 -15.91 35.90 -25.98
CA ALA A 144 -16.64 37.05 -26.46
C ALA A 144 -18.16 36.95 -26.19
N ASP A 145 -18.65 35.73 -25.94
CA ASP A 145 -20.04 35.50 -25.62
C ASP A 145 -20.32 35.90 -24.17
N SER A 146 -21.03 37.02 -24.00
CA SER A 146 -21.35 37.60 -22.68
C SER A 146 -22.57 36.94 -22.03
N SER A 147 -23.13 35.89 -22.64
CA SER A 147 -24.38 35.23 -22.24
C SER A 147 -24.21 33.96 -21.41
N ALA A 148 -23.02 33.68 -20.88
CA ALA A 148 -22.77 32.53 -20.02
C ALA A 148 -23.09 32.81 -18.54
#